data_AF-A0A1H0R5A5-F1
#
_entry.id   AF-A0A1H0R5A5-F1
#
_cell.length_a   1.000
_cell.length_b   1.000
_cell.length_c   1.000
_cell.angle_alpha   90.00
_cell.angle_beta   90.00
_cell.angle_gamma   90.00
#
_symmetry.space_group_name_H-M   'P 1'
#
loop_
_entity.id
_entity.type
_entity.pdbx_description
1 polymer ?
#
loop_
_entity_poly.entity_id
_entity_poly.type
_entity_poly.pdbx_seq_one_letter_code
_entity_poly.pdbx_strand_id
1 'polypeptide(L)'
;MTKLLSTFDAPDTSAFQQNRLLFSWLSDEQQRATLYRELLYTPRVLPFTSRADTKARASDPGDSQYHQTVYLLTQRAHIEQALTDTASFSNSPYLALGSGTFMLGLDKDQPTPATDEHKAQRQFAMGAFKYDGRTIAALSALAYQAASVLPLKTREFDLAYLSEQAALRFVGFLFGFAQSDVGLLEQTMRMAYNGMSYQMFARHFVANPLAVPQASGAMGMLLVRVGQLIDQYQQAIGKKEQDDVAALQLELKELQTFAFPPQGAQLLKDFEPILPRLARTAAQYSGTELAAIVVGSIAGIIGNVQASVSIAVSQFFTLNQMPLAKAAALRAAQNPADGAALSALILEALRLQPPAPFLPRRVLKDNPFGDVDGVRVPAGSLVILAVGAATRDDGQPHPHEFRATATKDDPLIFGGDPGDHLHQCLGKYIAMPLVAQVVQQVLLLPGLAQTLDPTTGDANRLQKHWGFNCSSYPLQYTVDKRVIQQSLNVVMEIKKPLAVHAEALKQIIVYGAPRIELRLQQARHVHFAFFEFLENDSKLVLHTIFDGDFDAYIEHFALQIGPLFDLLFEHIEHAPPLPVAEFPKEFIDAIRLHNKAPAGRYFYSAYPLRTVADIVSSPEVR
;
A
#
# COMPACT_ATOMS: atom_id res chain seq x y z
N MET A 1 -15.30 0.17 35.52
CA MET A 1 -15.52 -0.19 34.09
C MET A 1 -16.99 -0.02 33.80
N THR A 2 -17.35 0.86 32.87
CA THR A 2 -18.72 0.96 32.35
C THR A 2 -19.07 -0.38 31.71
N LYS A 3 -20.12 -1.07 32.20
CA LYS A 3 -20.60 -2.31 31.61
C LYS A 3 -21.43 -1.97 30.37
N LEU A 4 -20.82 -1.95 29.18
CA LEU A 4 -21.51 -1.61 27.92
C LEU A 4 -22.75 -2.48 27.72
N LEU A 5 -22.64 -3.79 28.01
CA LEU A 5 -23.76 -4.73 27.87
C LEU A 5 -24.91 -4.42 28.84
N SER A 6 -24.64 -3.85 30.02
CA SER A 6 -25.72 -3.46 30.94
C SER A 6 -26.60 -2.32 30.40
N THR A 7 -26.00 -1.38 29.66
CA THR A 7 -26.74 -0.33 28.96
C THR A 7 -27.49 -0.91 27.76
N PHE A 8 -26.90 -1.90 27.07
CA PHE A 8 -27.55 -2.58 25.94
C PHE A 8 -28.80 -3.35 26.38
N ASP A 9 -28.72 -4.06 27.51
CA ASP A 9 -29.77 -4.94 28.02
C ASP A 9 -30.79 -4.22 28.91
N ALA A 10 -30.65 -2.91 29.15
CA ALA A 10 -31.53 -2.19 30.05
C ALA A 10 -32.99 -2.20 29.52
N PRO A 11 -34.01 -2.43 30.38
CA PRO A 11 -35.40 -2.64 29.95
C PRO A 11 -35.98 -1.51 29.09
N ASP A 12 -35.56 -0.27 29.33
CA ASP A 12 -36.04 0.93 28.65
C ASP A 12 -35.29 1.21 27.32
N THR A 13 -34.29 0.39 26.98
CA THR A 13 -33.51 0.55 25.75
C THR A 13 -34.26 -0.07 24.58
N SER A 14 -34.80 0.77 23.70
CA SER A 14 -35.44 0.33 22.47
C SER A 14 -34.45 -0.38 21.53
N ALA A 15 -34.97 -1.24 20.64
CA ALA A 15 -34.17 -1.89 19.60
C ALA A 15 -33.39 -0.89 18.72
N PHE A 16 -33.93 0.31 18.49
CA PHE A 16 -33.22 1.38 17.79
C PHE A 16 -32.02 1.92 18.57
N GLN A 17 -32.19 2.15 19.86
CA GLN A 17 -31.09 2.58 20.73
C GLN A 17 -30.02 1.49 20.83
N GLN A 18 -30.42 0.22 20.97
CA GLN A 18 -29.50 -0.93 20.94
C GLN A 18 -28.66 -0.96 19.66
N ASN A 19 -29.30 -0.86 18.48
CA ASN A 19 -28.59 -0.82 17.20
C ASN A 19 -27.59 0.35 17.13
N ARG A 20 -27.99 1.55 17.55
CA ARG A 20 -27.13 2.75 17.56
C ARG A 20 -25.96 2.65 18.52
N LEU A 21 -26.19 2.11 19.73
CA LEU A 21 -25.14 1.85 20.71
C LEU A 21 -24.12 0.86 20.16
N LEU A 22 -24.59 -0.28 19.64
CA LEU A 22 -23.72 -1.30 19.06
C LEU A 22 -22.90 -0.74 17.89
N PHE A 23 -23.51 0.05 17.02
CA PHE A 23 -22.79 0.70 15.92
C PHE A 23 -21.69 1.64 16.41
N SER A 24 -21.99 2.48 17.40
CA SER A 24 -21.01 3.38 18.02
C SER A 24 -19.84 2.58 18.60
N TRP A 25 -20.14 1.54 19.37
CA TRP A 25 -19.12 0.72 20.02
C TRP A 25 -18.25 -0.02 19.02
N LEU A 26 -18.86 -0.64 17.99
CA LEU A 26 -18.13 -1.37 16.97
C LEU A 26 -17.36 -0.47 16.01
N SER A 27 -17.76 0.81 15.85
CA SER A 27 -17.05 1.76 14.99
C SER A 27 -15.84 2.40 15.66
N ASP A 28 -15.85 2.55 16.99
CA ASP A 28 -14.74 3.11 17.78
C ASP A 28 -13.81 2.01 18.30
N GLU A 29 -12.48 2.17 18.15
CA GLU A 29 -11.53 1.10 18.49
C GLU A 29 -11.48 0.78 19.99
N GLN A 30 -11.63 1.79 20.85
CA GLN A 30 -11.53 1.64 22.30
C GLN A 30 -12.81 1.04 22.87
N GLN A 31 -13.97 1.51 22.41
CA GLN A 31 -15.27 0.94 22.77
C GLN A 31 -15.40 -0.48 22.24
N ARG A 32 -14.93 -0.77 21.01
CA ARG A 32 -14.92 -2.12 20.43
C ARG A 32 -14.09 -3.08 21.25
N ALA A 33 -12.88 -2.68 21.67
CA ALA A 33 -12.03 -3.49 22.54
C ALA A 33 -12.67 -3.75 23.91
N THR A 34 -13.40 -2.77 24.46
CA THR A 34 -14.15 -2.91 25.72
C THR A 34 -15.32 -3.89 25.56
N LEU A 35 -16.10 -3.77 24.48
CA LEU A 35 -17.19 -4.67 24.16
C LEU A 35 -16.69 -6.12 23.98
N TYR A 36 -15.58 -6.31 23.25
CA TYR A 36 -14.98 -7.63 23.09
C TYR A 36 -14.55 -8.23 24.42
N ARG A 37 -13.94 -7.45 25.31
CA ARG A 37 -13.57 -7.91 26.65
C ARG A 37 -14.78 -8.39 27.45
N GLU A 38 -15.87 -7.63 27.42
CA GLU A 38 -17.11 -8.03 28.10
C GLU A 38 -17.72 -9.30 27.50
N LEU A 39 -17.80 -9.40 26.16
CA LEU A 39 -18.38 -10.55 25.48
C LEU A 39 -17.50 -11.81 25.54
N LEU A 40 -16.19 -11.69 25.74
CA LEU A 40 -15.30 -12.83 25.99
C LEU A 40 -15.38 -13.29 27.45
N TYR A 41 -15.59 -12.37 28.39
CA TYR A 41 -15.74 -12.71 29.81
C TYR A 41 -17.13 -13.27 30.16
N THR A 42 -18.17 -12.80 29.46
CA THR A 42 -19.54 -13.31 29.54
C THR A 42 -19.96 -13.82 28.16
N PRO A 43 -19.54 -15.04 27.77
CA PRO A 43 -19.80 -15.58 26.44
C PRO A 43 -21.28 -15.67 26.12
N ARG A 44 -21.71 -14.92 25.09
CA ARG A 44 -23.03 -15.06 24.48
C ARG A 44 -23.02 -14.69 23.01
N VAL A 45 -23.99 -15.20 22.26
CA VAL A 45 -24.33 -14.67 20.93
C VAL A 45 -25.18 -13.42 21.13
N LEU A 46 -24.79 -12.28 20.54
CA LEU A 46 -25.51 -11.02 20.75
C LEU A 46 -26.49 -10.75 19.58
N PRO A 47 -27.81 -10.93 19.75
CA PRO A 47 -28.79 -10.54 18.74
C PRO A 47 -28.96 -9.02 18.70
N PHE A 48 -29.19 -8.47 17.52
CA PHE A 48 -29.57 -7.07 17.34
C PHE A 48 -30.44 -6.90 16.10
N THR A 49 -31.29 -5.87 16.11
CA THR A 49 -32.15 -5.56 14.97
C THR A 49 -31.34 -4.89 13.87
N SER A 50 -31.58 -5.30 12.62
CA SER A 50 -30.84 -4.79 11.48
C SER A 50 -31.70 -3.93 10.56
N ARG A 51 -31.08 -2.87 10.04
CA ARG A 51 -31.65 -2.02 8.98
C ARG A 51 -31.49 -2.62 7.58
N ALA A 52 -30.69 -3.67 7.41
CA ALA A 52 -30.53 -4.32 6.12
C ALA A 52 -31.80 -5.11 5.78
N ASP A 53 -32.47 -4.77 4.68
CA ASP A 53 -33.56 -5.60 4.15
C ASP A 53 -33.00 -6.83 3.41
N THR A 54 -33.64 -7.98 3.60
CA THR A 54 -33.42 -9.21 2.82
C THR A 54 -34.00 -9.09 1.41
N LYS A 55 -34.98 -8.21 1.19
CA LYS A 55 -35.58 -7.92 -0.11
C LYS A 55 -35.09 -6.53 -0.55
N ALA A 56 -34.19 -6.46 -1.52
CA ALA A 56 -33.74 -5.18 -2.06
C ALA A 56 -34.95 -4.36 -2.57
N ARG A 57 -35.17 -3.16 -2.01
CA ARG A 57 -36.21 -2.21 -2.45
C ARG A 57 -35.58 -0.89 -2.86
N ALA A 58 -36.16 -0.25 -3.88
CA ALA A 58 -35.65 0.96 -4.50
C ALA A 58 -36.00 2.26 -3.74
N SER A 59 -36.86 2.23 -2.71
CA SER A 59 -37.21 3.39 -1.89
C SER A 59 -37.42 3.05 -0.41
N ASP A 60 -36.92 3.93 0.48
CA ASP A 60 -36.97 3.84 1.94
C ASP A 60 -37.80 5.02 2.49
N PRO A 61 -39.01 4.79 3.06
CA PRO A 61 -39.93 5.86 3.49
C PRO A 61 -39.56 6.53 4.82
N GLY A 62 -38.36 6.31 5.37
CA GLY A 62 -37.82 7.14 6.45
C GLY A 62 -38.29 6.78 7.87
N ASP A 63 -39.35 5.99 8.02
CA ASP A 63 -39.66 5.28 9.26
C ASP A 63 -38.99 3.90 9.21
N SER A 64 -37.80 3.82 9.81
CA SER A 64 -36.88 2.68 9.75
C SER A 64 -37.53 1.37 10.21
N GLN A 65 -38.07 0.60 9.28
CA GLN A 65 -38.51 -0.77 9.54
C GLN A 65 -37.26 -1.64 9.73
N TYR A 66 -37.08 -2.19 10.92
CA TYR A 66 -36.08 -3.24 11.13
C TYR A 66 -36.58 -4.51 10.44
N HIS A 67 -35.81 -5.03 9.49
CA HIS A 67 -36.29 -6.07 8.57
C HIS A 67 -35.91 -7.49 9.00
N GLN A 68 -34.93 -7.63 9.88
CA GLN A 68 -34.43 -8.92 10.35
C GLN A 68 -33.62 -8.79 11.65
N THR A 69 -33.52 -9.89 12.39
CA THR A 69 -32.55 -10.05 13.50
C THR A 69 -31.24 -10.58 12.94
N VAL A 70 -30.13 -9.96 13.35
CA VAL A 70 -28.77 -10.36 13.00
C VAL A 70 -28.03 -10.68 14.30
N TYR A 71 -27.06 -11.59 14.22
CA TYR A 71 -26.36 -12.11 15.40
C TYR A 71 -24.87 -11.80 15.31
N LEU A 72 -24.31 -11.13 16.32
CA LEU A 72 -22.88 -10.89 16.45
C LEU A 72 -22.23 -12.06 17.20
N LEU A 73 -21.25 -12.70 16.56
CA LEU A 73 -20.43 -13.76 17.14
C LEU A 73 -19.08 -13.18 17.56
N THR A 74 -18.64 -13.48 18.78
CA THR A 74 -17.35 -13.03 19.32
C THR A 74 -16.45 -14.17 19.79
N GLN A 75 -17.03 -15.33 20.11
CA GLN A 75 -16.29 -16.51 20.57
C GLN A 75 -15.51 -17.13 19.42
N ARG A 76 -14.24 -17.47 19.66
CA ARG A 76 -13.39 -18.05 18.62
C ARG A 76 -13.98 -19.33 18.03
N ALA A 77 -14.45 -20.24 18.87
CA ALA A 77 -15.01 -21.52 18.44
C ALA A 77 -16.20 -21.36 17.47
N HIS A 78 -17.13 -20.44 17.76
CA HIS A 78 -18.27 -20.17 16.86
C HIS A 78 -17.83 -19.53 15.54
N ILE A 79 -16.82 -18.66 15.58
CA ILE A 79 -16.27 -18.01 14.39
C ILE A 79 -15.56 -19.04 13.51
N GLU A 80 -14.69 -19.88 14.08
CA GLU A 80 -13.99 -20.94 13.35
C GLU A 80 -14.99 -21.96 12.75
N GLN A 81 -16.02 -22.35 13.49
CA GLN A 81 -17.10 -23.18 12.94
C GLN A 81 -17.79 -22.49 11.76
N ALA A 82 -18.09 -21.19 11.85
CA ALA A 82 -18.73 -20.44 10.77
C ALA A 82 -17.82 -20.22 9.54
N LEU A 83 -16.50 -20.35 9.70
CA LEU A 83 -15.52 -20.26 8.61
C LEU A 83 -15.23 -21.60 7.94
N THR A 84 -15.50 -22.73 8.61
CA THR A 84 -15.12 -24.09 8.17
C THR A 84 -16.33 -24.97 7.81
N ASP A 85 -17.46 -24.84 8.49
CA ASP A 85 -18.68 -25.64 8.25
C ASP A 85 -19.52 -25.06 7.11
N THR A 86 -19.14 -25.40 5.87
CA THR A 86 -19.85 -24.97 4.66
C THR A 86 -21.25 -25.58 4.52
N ALA A 87 -21.59 -26.61 5.31
CA ALA A 87 -22.94 -27.19 5.31
C ALA A 87 -23.92 -26.39 6.16
N SER A 88 -23.43 -25.61 7.12
CA SER A 88 -24.25 -24.79 8.01
C SER A 88 -24.12 -23.29 7.75
N PHE A 89 -23.10 -22.86 6.99
CA PHE A 89 -22.83 -21.45 6.71
C PHE A 89 -22.51 -21.19 5.25
N SER A 90 -23.01 -20.06 4.75
CA SER A 90 -22.85 -19.60 3.37
C SER A 90 -22.20 -18.22 3.28
N ASN A 91 -21.39 -18.04 2.25
CA ASN A 91 -20.77 -16.80 1.78
C ASN A 91 -21.66 -15.99 0.84
N SER A 92 -22.90 -16.42 0.60
CA SER A 92 -23.88 -15.68 -0.23
C SER A 92 -24.05 -14.18 0.08
N PRO A 93 -23.79 -13.64 1.30
CA PRO A 93 -23.79 -12.19 1.50
C PRO A 93 -22.84 -11.41 0.57
N TYR A 94 -21.75 -12.01 0.09
CA TYR A 94 -20.82 -11.33 -0.82
C TYR A 94 -21.31 -11.24 -2.26
N LEU A 95 -22.30 -12.06 -2.67
CA LEU A 95 -22.81 -12.08 -4.05
C LEU A 95 -23.38 -10.74 -4.52
N ALA A 96 -23.85 -9.91 -3.58
CA ALA A 96 -24.38 -8.59 -3.91
C ALA A 96 -23.32 -7.58 -4.39
N LEU A 97 -22.03 -7.82 -4.14
CA LEU A 97 -20.97 -6.88 -4.51
C LEU A 97 -20.66 -6.87 -6.01
N GLY A 98 -21.17 -7.82 -6.79
CA GLY A 98 -20.90 -7.93 -8.23
C GLY A 98 -19.88 -9.02 -8.56
N SER A 99 -19.79 -9.37 -9.84
CA SER A 99 -19.27 -10.61 -10.46
C SER A 99 -20.15 -11.84 -10.28
N GLY A 100 -20.73 -12.10 -9.10
CA GLY A 100 -21.55 -13.30 -8.81
C GLY A 100 -20.82 -14.65 -8.95
N THR A 101 -19.65 -14.64 -9.58
CA THR A 101 -18.84 -15.80 -9.94
C THR A 101 -17.48 -15.80 -9.25
N PHE A 102 -17.08 -14.71 -8.57
CA PHE A 102 -15.80 -14.69 -7.85
C PHE A 102 -15.85 -15.55 -6.58
N MET A 103 -14.82 -16.36 -6.37
CA MET A 103 -14.68 -17.32 -5.27
C MET A 103 -15.03 -16.80 -3.87
N LEU A 104 -14.91 -15.50 -3.57
CA LEU A 104 -15.27 -14.97 -2.24
C LEU A 104 -16.76 -15.16 -1.89
N GLY A 105 -17.65 -15.09 -2.89
CA GLY A 105 -19.09 -15.26 -2.70
C GLY A 105 -19.62 -16.66 -2.99
N LEU A 106 -18.75 -17.58 -3.43
CA LEU A 106 -19.13 -18.96 -3.72
C LEU A 106 -19.06 -19.82 -2.45
N ASP A 107 -20.02 -20.72 -2.33
CA ASP A 107 -20.02 -21.80 -1.34
C ASP A 107 -19.37 -23.06 -1.93
N LYS A 108 -18.89 -23.95 -1.06
CA LYS A 108 -18.48 -25.30 -1.46
C LYS A 108 -19.71 -26.08 -1.93
N ASP A 109 -19.60 -26.80 -3.05
CA ASP A 109 -20.64 -27.69 -3.61
C ASP A 109 -21.94 -27.00 -4.11
N GLN A 110 -21.83 -25.92 -4.90
CA GLN A 110 -22.94 -25.47 -5.77
C GLN A 110 -23.36 -26.59 -6.76
N PRO A 111 -24.64 -26.67 -7.19
CA PRO A 111 -25.44 -27.91 -7.25
C PRO A 111 -25.08 -28.98 -8.31
N THR A 112 -23.95 -28.85 -9.01
CA THR A 112 -23.46 -29.88 -9.94
C THR A 112 -22.19 -30.54 -9.39
N PRO A 113 -22.22 -31.83 -9.01
CA PRO A 113 -21.11 -32.58 -8.37
C PRO A 113 -19.82 -32.73 -9.20
N ALA A 114 -19.70 -32.09 -10.36
CA ALA A 114 -18.58 -32.31 -11.28
C ALA A 114 -17.36 -31.41 -11.01
N THR A 115 -17.52 -30.20 -10.43
CA THR A 115 -16.41 -29.31 -10.11
C THR A 115 -16.80 -28.32 -9.01
N ASP A 116 -16.12 -28.38 -7.86
CA ASP A 116 -16.14 -27.33 -6.84
C ASP A 116 -15.49 -26.06 -7.42
N GLU A 117 -16.33 -25.16 -7.96
CA GLU A 117 -15.90 -23.95 -8.68
C GLU A 117 -15.08 -23.00 -7.78
N HIS A 118 -15.45 -22.91 -6.51
CA HIS A 118 -14.66 -22.16 -5.52
C HIS A 118 -13.23 -22.71 -5.48
N LYS A 119 -13.10 -24.01 -5.23
CA LYS A 119 -11.79 -24.67 -5.11
C LYS A 119 -10.99 -24.55 -6.39
N ALA A 120 -11.64 -24.67 -7.56
CA ALA A 120 -11.00 -24.51 -8.85
C ALA A 120 -10.41 -23.10 -9.03
N GLN A 121 -11.19 -22.04 -8.80
CA GLN A 121 -10.70 -20.67 -8.91
C GLN A 121 -9.60 -20.37 -7.90
N ARG A 122 -9.74 -20.88 -6.68
CA ARG A 122 -8.74 -20.68 -5.62
C ARG A 122 -7.42 -21.37 -5.96
N GLN A 123 -7.44 -22.61 -6.43
CA GLN A 123 -6.24 -23.33 -6.86
C GLN A 123 -5.58 -22.63 -8.06
N PHE A 124 -6.39 -22.18 -9.01
CA PHE A 124 -5.93 -21.40 -10.15
C PHE A 124 -5.23 -20.11 -9.71
N ALA A 125 -5.86 -19.29 -8.88
CA ALA A 125 -5.29 -18.04 -8.38
C ALA A 125 -4.00 -18.28 -7.56
N MET A 126 -3.96 -19.31 -6.70
CA MET A 126 -2.74 -19.69 -5.99
C MET A 126 -1.58 -20.04 -6.93
N GLY A 127 -1.86 -20.76 -8.02
CA GLY A 127 -0.85 -21.12 -9.01
C GLY A 127 -0.40 -19.90 -9.83
N ALA A 128 -1.35 -19.11 -10.31
CA ALA A 128 -1.11 -17.96 -11.17
C ALA A 128 -0.33 -16.85 -10.45
N PHE A 129 -0.65 -16.57 -9.19
CA PHE A 129 -0.08 -15.43 -8.46
C PHE A 129 1.19 -15.80 -7.67
N LYS A 130 1.72 -17.00 -7.89
CA LYS A 130 2.94 -17.46 -7.21
C LYS A 130 4.16 -16.81 -7.83
N TYR A 131 4.94 -16.14 -6.98
CA TYR A 131 6.26 -15.60 -7.25
C TYR A 131 7.19 -15.96 -6.08
N ASP A 132 8.50 -15.94 -6.32
CA ASP A 132 9.46 -16.10 -5.22
C ASP A 132 9.53 -14.83 -4.35
N GLY A 133 10.00 -14.99 -3.12
CA GLY A 133 10.04 -13.89 -2.15
C GLY A 133 10.95 -12.73 -2.56
N ARG A 134 12.00 -12.96 -3.37
CA ARG A 134 12.90 -11.88 -3.81
C ARG A 134 12.22 -11.00 -4.85
N THR A 135 11.51 -11.61 -5.80
CA THR A 135 10.70 -10.88 -6.78
C THR A 135 9.65 -10.01 -6.09
N ILE A 136 8.88 -10.57 -5.15
CA ILE A 136 7.85 -9.82 -4.42
C ILE A 136 8.47 -8.69 -3.57
N ALA A 137 9.62 -8.91 -2.93
CA ALA A 137 10.31 -7.87 -2.18
C ALA A 137 10.80 -6.73 -3.09
N ALA A 138 11.37 -7.06 -4.26
CA ALA A 138 11.82 -6.08 -5.24
C ALA A 138 10.65 -5.24 -5.79
N LEU A 139 9.53 -5.88 -6.15
CA LEU A 139 8.31 -5.18 -6.56
C LEU A 139 7.76 -4.29 -5.44
N SER A 140 7.79 -4.76 -4.20
CA SER A 140 7.32 -3.98 -3.04
C SER A 140 8.17 -2.73 -2.82
N ALA A 141 9.50 -2.86 -2.91
CA ALA A 141 10.43 -1.75 -2.77
C ALA A 141 10.23 -0.70 -3.86
N LEU A 142 10.12 -1.13 -5.12
CA LEU A 142 9.90 -0.22 -6.24
C LEU A 142 8.52 0.44 -6.19
N ALA A 143 7.47 -0.31 -5.80
CA ALA A 143 6.13 0.25 -5.63
C ALA A 143 6.08 1.33 -4.56
N TYR A 144 6.76 1.13 -3.43
CA TYR A 144 6.92 2.18 -2.42
C TYR A 144 7.71 3.38 -2.96
N GLN A 145 8.84 3.13 -3.64
CA GLN A 145 9.68 4.21 -4.20
C GLN A 145 8.86 5.08 -5.14
N ALA A 146 8.16 4.49 -6.11
CA ALA A 146 7.31 5.21 -7.05
C ALA A 146 6.16 5.96 -6.34
N ALA A 147 5.53 5.34 -5.33
CA ALA A 147 4.42 5.93 -4.60
C ALA A 147 4.82 7.07 -3.66
N SER A 148 6.03 7.04 -3.10
CA SER A 148 6.48 7.95 -2.04
C SER A 148 6.80 9.36 -2.51
N VAL A 149 7.09 9.55 -3.80
CA VAL A 149 7.57 10.81 -4.38
C VAL A 149 6.65 11.99 -4.07
N LEU A 150 5.34 11.84 -4.34
CA LEU A 150 4.38 12.93 -4.14
C LEU A 150 3.94 13.06 -2.68
N PRO A 151 3.50 11.99 -1.98
CA PRO A 151 3.03 12.11 -0.60
C PRO A 151 4.10 12.64 0.36
N LEU A 152 5.37 12.29 0.15
CA LEU A 152 6.47 12.72 1.03
C LEU A 152 7.15 14.02 0.57
N LYS A 153 6.64 14.70 -0.45
CA LYS A 153 7.19 15.99 -0.92
C LYS A 153 7.12 17.08 0.16
N THR A 154 6.16 16.98 1.07
CA THR A 154 5.93 17.93 2.17
C THR A 154 6.19 17.30 3.53
N ARG A 155 6.29 18.14 4.56
CA ARG A 155 6.50 17.72 5.96
C ARG A 155 5.37 16.85 6.47
N GLU A 156 4.16 17.22 6.13
CA GLU A 156 2.95 16.48 6.46
C GLU A 156 2.55 15.63 5.27
N PHE A 157 2.10 14.41 5.56
CA PHE A 157 1.63 13.44 4.58
C PHE A 157 0.52 12.59 5.19
N ASP A 158 -0.32 12.02 4.34
CA ASP A 158 -1.33 11.05 4.77
C ASP A 158 -0.84 9.62 4.55
N LEU A 159 -0.73 8.85 5.63
CA LEU A 159 -0.23 7.47 5.56
C LEU A 159 -1.23 6.53 4.86
N ALA A 160 -2.53 6.74 5.02
CA ALA A 160 -3.52 5.92 4.33
C ALA A 160 -3.45 6.15 2.82
N TYR A 161 -3.26 7.41 2.39
CA TYR A 161 -3.03 7.74 0.98
C TYR A 161 -1.72 7.15 0.46
N LEU A 162 -0.59 7.35 1.14
CA LEU A 162 0.70 6.76 0.74
C LEU A 162 0.62 5.23 0.60
N SER A 163 -0.06 4.56 1.51
CA SER A 163 -0.19 3.10 1.51
C SER A 163 -1.06 2.58 0.37
N GLU A 164 -2.18 3.25 0.07
CA GLU A 164 -3.02 2.96 -1.10
C GLU A 164 -2.23 3.16 -2.40
N GLN A 165 -1.51 4.27 -2.48
CA GLN A 165 -0.65 4.62 -3.60
C GLN A 165 0.46 3.57 -3.82
N ALA A 166 1.08 3.04 -2.76
CA ALA A 166 2.04 1.94 -2.88
C ALA A 166 1.37 0.64 -3.35
N ALA A 167 0.18 0.31 -2.84
CA ALA A 167 -0.56 -0.88 -3.25
C ALA A 167 -1.04 -0.83 -4.71
N LEU A 168 -1.46 0.34 -5.19
CA LEU A 168 -1.85 0.56 -6.59
C LEU A 168 -0.69 0.29 -7.55
N ARG A 169 0.52 0.81 -7.24
CA ARG A 169 1.73 0.59 -8.05
C ARG A 169 2.14 -0.86 -8.02
N PHE A 170 2.12 -1.48 -6.83
CA PHE A 170 2.43 -2.90 -6.67
C PHE A 170 1.49 -3.78 -7.49
N VAL A 171 0.18 -3.53 -7.44
CA VAL A 171 -0.80 -4.26 -8.28
C VAL A 171 -0.56 -3.97 -9.75
N GLY A 172 -0.29 -2.73 -10.13
CA GLY A 172 0.01 -2.36 -11.51
C GLY A 172 1.18 -3.18 -12.07
N PHE A 173 2.29 -3.23 -11.34
CA PHE A 173 3.46 -4.03 -11.73
C PHE A 173 3.18 -5.54 -11.71
N LEU A 174 2.58 -6.04 -10.64
CA LEU A 174 2.36 -7.48 -10.45
C LEU A 174 1.40 -8.05 -11.51
N PHE A 175 0.33 -7.33 -11.84
CA PHE A 175 -0.66 -7.78 -12.80
C PHE A 175 -0.36 -7.36 -14.24
N GLY A 176 0.45 -6.33 -14.46
CA GLY A 176 0.80 -5.85 -15.80
C GLY A 176 -0.25 -4.87 -16.35
N PHE A 177 -0.71 -3.95 -15.50
CA PHE A 177 -1.47 -2.78 -15.93
C PHE A 177 -0.51 -1.68 -16.37
N ALA A 178 -0.93 -0.84 -17.33
CA ALA A 178 -0.18 0.35 -17.71
C ALA A 178 -0.25 1.42 -16.61
N GLN A 179 0.69 2.37 -16.61
CA GLN A 179 0.59 3.56 -15.76
C GLN A 179 -0.70 4.35 -16.00
N SER A 180 -1.20 4.37 -17.24
CA SER A 180 -2.48 5.02 -17.59
C SER A 180 -3.70 4.38 -16.94
N ASP A 181 -3.62 3.11 -16.50
CA ASP A 181 -4.70 2.39 -15.83
C ASP A 181 -4.78 2.68 -14.32
N VAL A 182 -3.77 3.35 -13.73
CA VAL A 182 -3.72 3.62 -12.27
C VAL A 182 -4.94 4.41 -11.79
N GLY A 183 -5.41 5.39 -12.57
CA GLY A 183 -6.61 6.17 -12.22
C GLY A 183 -7.88 5.32 -12.16
N LEU A 184 -8.04 4.37 -13.10
CA LEU A 184 -9.15 3.42 -13.09
C LEU A 184 -9.06 2.47 -11.89
N LEU A 185 -7.87 1.95 -11.59
CA LEU A 185 -7.64 1.12 -10.41
C LEU A 185 -7.98 1.89 -9.13
N GLU A 186 -7.48 3.11 -8.95
CA GLU A 186 -7.72 3.93 -7.76
C GLU A 186 -9.23 4.16 -7.55
N GLN A 187 -9.93 4.66 -8.57
CA GLN A 187 -11.37 4.91 -8.49
C GLN A 187 -12.15 3.63 -8.18
N THR A 188 -11.83 2.54 -8.89
CA THR A 188 -12.54 1.27 -8.71
C THR A 188 -12.35 0.70 -7.31
N MET A 189 -11.11 0.71 -6.80
CA MET A 189 -10.80 0.11 -5.51
C MET A 189 -11.43 0.85 -4.36
N ARG A 190 -11.47 2.19 -4.39
CA ARG A 190 -12.17 2.98 -3.37
C ARG A 190 -13.66 2.66 -3.33
N MET A 191 -14.31 2.58 -4.50
CA MET A 191 -15.73 2.26 -4.61
C MET A 191 -16.01 0.81 -4.18
N ALA A 192 -15.19 -0.14 -4.63
CA ALA A 192 -15.29 -1.55 -4.28
C ALA A 192 -15.12 -1.79 -2.77
N TYR A 193 -14.10 -1.19 -2.16
CA TYR A 193 -13.82 -1.36 -0.72
C TYR A 193 -14.87 -0.69 0.16
N ASN A 194 -15.41 0.46 -0.25
CA ASN A 194 -16.54 1.10 0.41
C ASN A 194 -17.81 0.24 0.33
N GLY A 195 -18.15 -0.25 -0.87
CA GLY A 195 -19.29 -1.16 -1.07
C GLY A 195 -19.15 -2.46 -0.28
N MET A 196 -17.95 -3.04 -0.26
CA MET A 196 -17.61 -4.22 0.52
C MET A 196 -17.81 -4.00 2.03
N SER A 197 -17.25 -2.91 2.57
CA SER A 197 -17.41 -2.54 3.99
C SER A 197 -18.88 -2.32 4.36
N TYR A 198 -19.65 -1.69 3.46
CA TYR A 198 -21.09 -1.50 3.63
C TYR A 198 -21.82 -2.84 3.66
N GLN A 199 -21.59 -3.69 2.66
CA GLN A 199 -22.26 -4.97 2.51
C GLN A 199 -21.96 -5.93 3.66
N MET A 200 -20.72 -5.92 4.16
CA MET A 200 -20.26 -6.83 5.22
C MET A 200 -20.75 -6.40 6.60
N PHE A 201 -20.89 -5.10 6.84
CA PHE A 201 -21.07 -4.57 8.18
C PHE A 201 -22.05 -3.40 8.23
N ALA A 202 -21.75 -2.29 7.55
CA ALA A 202 -22.44 -1.03 7.82
C ALA A 202 -23.92 -0.99 7.42
N ARG A 203 -24.35 -1.77 6.42
CA ARG A 203 -25.76 -1.89 6.02
C ARG A 203 -26.71 -2.26 7.17
N HIS A 204 -26.17 -2.86 8.22
CA HIS A 204 -26.96 -3.27 9.38
C HIS A 204 -27.31 -2.10 10.32
N PHE A 205 -26.65 -0.95 10.15
CA PHE A 205 -26.71 0.20 11.06
C PHE A 205 -27.03 1.52 10.34
N VAL A 206 -26.58 1.68 9.10
CA VAL A 206 -26.74 2.91 8.31
C VAL A 206 -27.32 2.62 6.92
N ALA A 207 -27.96 3.63 6.33
CA ALA A 207 -28.47 3.57 4.96
C ALA A 207 -27.47 4.22 4.01
N ASN A 208 -26.98 3.46 3.04
CA ASN A 208 -26.23 3.97 1.88
C ASN A 208 -26.64 3.19 0.63
N PRO A 209 -27.76 3.56 -0.01
CA PRO A 209 -28.33 2.78 -1.12
C PRO A 209 -27.43 2.74 -2.36
N LEU A 210 -26.47 3.67 -2.48
CA LEU A 210 -25.58 3.75 -3.64
C LEU A 210 -24.28 2.95 -3.47
N ALA A 211 -23.90 2.55 -2.25
CA ALA A 211 -22.61 1.91 -2.00
C ALA A 211 -22.39 0.62 -2.82
N VAL A 212 -23.40 -0.27 -2.87
CA VAL A 212 -23.32 -1.54 -3.60
C VAL A 212 -23.45 -1.35 -5.13
N PRO A 213 -24.41 -0.58 -5.65
CA PRO A 213 -24.47 -0.28 -7.08
C PRO A 213 -23.21 0.42 -7.62
N GLN A 214 -22.65 1.38 -6.87
CA GLN A 214 -21.40 2.06 -7.23
C GLN A 214 -20.22 1.10 -7.28
N ALA A 215 -20.07 0.24 -6.26
CA ALA A 215 -19.03 -0.80 -6.26
C ALA A 215 -19.18 -1.75 -7.45
N SER A 216 -20.40 -2.24 -7.70
CA SER A 216 -20.69 -3.15 -8.81
C SER A 216 -20.39 -2.53 -10.17
N GLY A 217 -20.82 -1.28 -10.39
CA GLY A 217 -20.56 -0.54 -11.63
C GLY A 217 -19.06 -0.29 -11.87
N ALA A 218 -18.34 0.13 -10.84
CA ALA A 218 -16.90 0.34 -10.94
C ALA A 218 -16.13 -0.96 -11.21
N MET A 219 -16.46 -2.05 -10.51
CA MET A 219 -15.86 -3.36 -10.80
C MET A 219 -16.18 -3.86 -12.20
N GLY A 220 -17.37 -3.55 -12.74
CA GLY A 220 -17.72 -3.83 -14.13
C GLY A 220 -16.79 -3.12 -15.13
N MET A 221 -16.45 -1.85 -14.89
CA MET A 221 -15.50 -1.10 -15.73
C MET A 221 -14.10 -1.73 -15.71
N LEU A 222 -13.62 -2.11 -14.53
CA LEU A 222 -12.31 -2.76 -14.42
C LEU A 222 -12.32 -4.17 -15.04
N LEU A 223 -13.43 -4.92 -14.92
CA LEU A 223 -13.58 -6.22 -15.56
C LEU A 223 -13.46 -6.11 -17.08
N VAL A 224 -14.13 -5.13 -17.69
CA VAL A 224 -14.00 -4.85 -19.14
C VAL A 224 -12.54 -4.55 -19.50
N ARG A 225 -11.85 -3.70 -18.72
CA ARG A 225 -10.45 -3.38 -18.99
C ARG A 225 -9.51 -4.58 -18.86
N VAL A 226 -9.71 -5.42 -17.85
CA VAL A 226 -8.93 -6.65 -17.69
C VAL A 226 -9.19 -7.63 -18.84
N GLY A 227 -10.45 -7.77 -19.28
CA GLY A 227 -10.78 -8.56 -20.47
C GLY A 227 -10.03 -8.07 -21.71
N GLN A 228 -10.05 -6.76 -21.96
CA GLN A 228 -9.31 -6.14 -23.07
C GLN A 228 -7.80 -6.41 -22.98
N LEU A 229 -7.20 -6.29 -21.79
CA LEU A 229 -5.78 -6.58 -21.60
C LEU A 229 -5.46 -8.05 -21.90
N ILE A 230 -6.30 -8.99 -21.45
CA ILE A 230 -6.14 -10.42 -21.75
C ILE A 230 -6.18 -10.64 -23.27
N ASP A 231 -7.16 -10.07 -23.96
CA ASP A 231 -7.30 -10.19 -25.42
C ASP A 231 -6.09 -9.58 -26.15
N GLN A 232 -5.65 -8.39 -25.74
CA GLN A 232 -4.47 -7.70 -26.29
C GLN A 232 -3.19 -8.53 -26.11
N TYR A 233 -3.01 -9.18 -24.95
CA TYR A 233 -1.86 -10.06 -24.70
C TYR A 233 -1.94 -11.39 -25.45
N GLN A 234 -3.15 -11.89 -25.75
CA GLN A 234 -3.34 -13.08 -26.58
C GLN A 234 -3.06 -12.79 -28.05
N GLN A 235 -3.70 -11.75 -28.58
CA GLN A 235 -3.60 -11.36 -29.97
C GLN A 235 -4.05 -9.91 -30.15
N ALA A 236 -3.10 -8.98 -30.26
CA ALA A 236 -3.39 -7.60 -30.65
C ALA A 236 -3.83 -7.53 -32.12
N ILE A 237 -5.07 -7.11 -32.37
CA ILE A 237 -5.67 -6.99 -33.70
C ILE A 237 -5.77 -5.50 -34.08
N GLY A 238 -4.95 -5.10 -35.05
CA GLY A 238 -4.95 -3.75 -35.59
C GLY A 238 -3.98 -2.81 -34.89
N LYS A 239 -3.78 -1.63 -35.49
CA LYS A 239 -2.68 -0.72 -35.14
C LYS A 239 -2.75 -0.19 -33.70
N LYS A 240 -3.95 0.18 -33.23
CA LYS A 240 -4.13 0.74 -31.89
C LYS A 240 -3.73 -0.26 -30.80
N GLU A 241 -4.19 -1.50 -30.90
CA GLU A 241 -3.85 -2.54 -29.91
C GLU A 241 -2.37 -2.92 -29.96
N GLN A 242 -1.77 -2.89 -31.15
CA GLN A 242 -0.32 -3.10 -31.31
C GLN A 242 0.49 -1.98 -30.63
N ASP A 243 0.06 -0.73 -30.80
CA ASP A 243 0.69 0.42 -30.14
C ASP A 243 0.54 0.34 -28.61
N ASP A 244 -0.65 -0.05 -28.12
CA ASP A 244 -0.91 -0.26 -26.69
C ASP A 244 -0.03 -1.37 -26.09
N VAL A 245 0.10 -2.51 -26.78
CA VAL A 245 0.97 -3.63 -26.34
C VAL A 245 2.45 -3.22 -26.37
N ALA A 246 2.88 -2.44 -27.35
CA ALA A 246 4.25 -1.93 -27.42
C ALA A 246 4.57 -1.00 -26.23
N ALA A 247 3.61 -0.14 -25.83
CA ALA A 247 3.76 0.71 -24.65
C ALA A 247 3.86 -0.13 -23.36
N LEU A 248 3.00 -1.14 -23.19
CA LEU A 248 3.06 -2.07 -22.05
C LEU A 248 4.39 -2.83 -21.99
N GLN A 249 4.93 -3.25 -23.14
CA GLN A 249 6.24 -3.90 -23.22
C GLN A 249 7.39 -2.96 -22.85
N LEU A 250 7.30 -1.68 -23.22
CA LEU A 250 8.28 -0.68 -22.81
C LEU A 250 8.28 -0.48 -21.30
N GLU A 251 7.12 -0.31 -20.69
CA GLU A 251 7.00 -0.19 -19.22
C GLU A 251 7.52 -1.44 -18.49
N LEU A 252 7.22 -2.64 -19.01
CA LEU A 252 7.77 -3.89 -18.46
C LEU A 252 9.29 -3.95 -18.60
N LYS A 253 9.84 -3.49 -19.73
CA LYS A 253 11.29 -3.48 -19.95
C LYS A 253 11.97 -2.54 -18.96
N GLU A 254 11.43 -1.35 -18.73
CA GLU A 254 11.93 -0.42 -17.70
C GLU A 254 11.98 -1.12 -16.33
N LEU A 255 10.89 -1.79 -15.94
CA LEU A 255 10.79 -2.57 -14.70
C LEU A 255 11.85 -3.68 -14.61
N GLN A 256 12.06 -4.46 -15.68
CA GLN A 256 13.03 -5.56 -15.73
C GLN A 256 14.49 -5.07 -15.69
N THR A 257 14.76 -3.90 -16.28
CA THR A 257 16.09 -3.30 -16.31
C THR A 257 16.45 -2.48 -15.07
N PHE A 258 15.47 -2.22 -14.19
CA PHE A 258 15.68 -1.43 -12.99
C PHE A 258 16.79 -2.02 -12.11
N ALA A 259 17.81 -1.21 -11.84
CA ALA A 259 18.99 -1.59 -11.08
C ALA A 259 18.82 -1.18 -9.61
N PHE A 260 18.70 -2.16 -8.72
CA PHE A 260 18.53 -1.88 -7.30
C PHE A 260 19.89 -1.52 -6.64
N PRO A 261 20.00 -0.37 -5.95
CA PRO A 261 21.20 -0.01 -5.21
C PRO A 261 21.39 -0.92 -3.97
N PRO A 262 22.63 -1.09 -3.46
CA PRO A 262 23.87 -0.42 -3.89
C PRO A 262 24.67 -1.15 -4.98
N GLN A 263 24.29 -2.38 -5.36
CA GLN A 263 25.09 -3.24 -6.25
C GLN A 263 24.59 -3.29 -7.70
N GLY A 264 23.51 -2.57 -8.03
CA GLY A 264 22.94 -2.53 -9.38
C GLY A 264 22.31 -3.85 -9.82
N ALA A 265 21.88 -4.69 -8.87
CA ALA A 265 21.31 -5.99 -9.18
C ALA A 265 19.97 -5.84 -9.90
N GLN A 266 19.82 -6.46 -11.08
CA GLN A 266 18.56 -6.54 -11.82
C GLN A 266 17.72 -7.71 -11.31
N LEU A 267 17.09 -7.51 -10.15
CA LEU A 267 16.31 -8.55 -9.46
C LEU A 267 15.03 -8.94 -10.22
N LEU A 268 14.58 -8.10 -11.16
CA LEU A 268 13.36 -8.28 -11.94
C LEU A 268 13.65 -8.66 -13.40
N LYS A 269 14.88 -9.01 -13.78
CA LYS A 269 15.26 -9.29 -15.17
C LYS A 269 14.37 -10.36 -15.86
N ASP A 270 13.95 -11.38 -15.11
CA ASP A 270 13.14 -12.50 -15.59
C ASP A 270 11.67 -12.37 -15.14
N PHE A 271 11.30 -11.23 -14.54
CA PHE A 271 9.96 -11.00 -14.03
C PHE A 271 8.96 -10.92 -15.18
N GLU A 272 7.84 -11.61 -15.02
CA GLU A 272 6.72 -11.53 -15.93
C GLU A 272 5.41 -11.28 -15.16
N PRO A 273 4.59 -10.27 -15.56
CA PRO A 273 3.33 -9.97 -14.88
C PRO A 273 2.26 -11.06 -15.05
N ILE A 274 1.24 -11.02 -14.19
CA ILE A 274 0.17 -12.05 -14.15
C ILE A 274 -0.68 -12.05 -15.42
N LEU A 275 -1.19 -10.91 -15.89
CA LEU A 275 -2.13 -10.88 -17.04
C LEU A 275 -1.52 -11.47 -18.33
N PRO A 276 -0.28 -11.13 -18.74
CA PRO A 276 0.40 -11.80 -19.85
C PRO A 276 0.54 -13.31 -19.68
N ARG A 277 0.84 -13.78 -18.45
CA ARG A 277 0.91 -15.22 -18.16
C ARG A 277 -0.44 -15.89 -18.33
N LEU A 278 -1.50 -15.27 -17.80
CA LEU A 278 -2.88 -15.77 -17.87
C LEU A 278 -3.41 -15.83 -19.31
N ALA A 279 -3.12 -14.81 -20.11
CA ALA A 279 -3.47 -14.77 -21.54
C ALA A 279 -3.02 -16.03 -22.28
N ARG A 280 -1.86 -16.60 -21.93
CA ARG A 280 -1.30 -17.81 -22.57
C ARG A 280 -1.80 -19.13 -21.97
N THR A 281 -2.47 -19.11 -20.81
CA THR A 281 -2.93 -20.32 -20.09
C THR A 281 -4.44 -20.58 -20.22
N ALA A 282 -5.11 -19.92 -21.17
CA ALA A 282 -6.56 -19.80 -21.32
C ALA A 282 -7.37 -21.09 -21.63
N ALA A 283 -6.85 -22.28 -21.32
CA ALA A 283 -7.58 -23.54 -21.56
C ALA A 283 -8.69 -23.82 -20.53
N GLN A 284 -8.62 -23.24 -19.32
CA GLN A 284 -9.53 -23.58 -18.22
C GLN A 284 -10.68 -22.58 -18.00
N TYR A 285 -10.49 -21.30 -18.32
CA TYR A 285 -11.45 -20.23 -18.06
C TYR A 285 -11.58 -19.31 -19.27
N SER A 286 -12.79 -18.81 -19.51
CA SER A 286 -13.03 -17.73 -20.47
C SER A 286 -12.38 -16.41 -20.02
N GLY A 287 -12.14 -15.49 -20.96
CA GLY A 287 -11.58 -14.16 -20.64
C GLY A 287 -12.38 -13.41 -19.57
N THR A 288 -13.70 -13.53 -19.59
CA THR A 288 -14.60 -12.93 -18.59
C THR A 288 -14.43 -13.53 -17.21
N GLU A 289 -14.29 -14.85 -17.10
CA GLU A 289 -14.06 -15.54 -15.82
C GLU A 289 -12.68 -15.21 -15.25
N LEU A 290 -11.64 -15.20 -16.10
CA LEU A 290 -10.30 -14.74 -15.73
C LEU A 290 -10.33 -13.29 -15.20
N ALA A 291 -11.06 -12.41 -15.89
CA ALA A 291 -11.21 -11.03 -15.45
C ALA A 291 -11.91 -10.93 -14.09
N ALA A 292 -12.96 -11.73 -13.83
CA ALA A 292 -13.62 -11.78 -12.54
C ALA A 292 -12.67 -12.24 -11.41
N ILE A 293 -11.86 -13.28 -11.64
CA ILE A 293 -10.86 -13.77 -10.68
C ILE A 293 -9.81 -12.69 -10.38
N VAL A 294 -9.30 -12.01 -11.41
CA VAL A 294 -8.32 -10.93 -11.26
C VAL A 294 -8.90 -9.75 -10.50
N VAL A 295 -10.04 -9.22 -10.93
CA VAL A 295 -10.69 -8.04 -10.31
C VAL A 295 -11.04 -8.31 -8.85
N GLY A 296 -11.64 -9.46 -8.55
CA GLY A 296 -11.97 -9.85 -7.19
C GLY A 296 -10.74 -9.98 -6.29
N SER A 297 -9.62 -10.47 -6.85
CA SER A 297 -8.36 -10.59 -6.11
C SER A 297 -7.71 -9.23 -5.82
N ILE A 298 -7.73 -8.31 -6.79
CA ILE A 298 -7.17 -6.96 -6.64
C ILE A 298 -7.95 -6.15 -5.58
N ALA A 299 -9.27 -6.26 -5.56
CA ALA A 299 -10.15 -5.59 -4.60
C ALA A 299 -9.75 -5.89 -3.14
N GLY A 300 -9.35 -7.13 -2.86
CA GLY A 300 -8.88 -7.54 -1.54
C GLY A 300 -7.45 -7.11 -1.21
N ILE A 301 -6.59 -6.84 -2.18
CA ILE A 301 -5.18 -6.50 -1.93
C ILE A 301 -5.05 -5.03 -1.50
N ILE A 302 -5.57 -4.09 -2.30
CA ILE A 302 -5.27 -2.67 -2.13
C ILE A 302 -5.82 -2.12 -0.81
N GLY A 303 -7.11 -2.32 -0.54
CA GLY A 303 -7.74 -1.84 0.69
C GLY A 303 -7.15 -2.47 1.96
N ASN A 304 -6.80 -3.77 1.91
CA ASN A 304 -6.20 -4.44 3.07
C ASN A 304 -4.74 -4.04 3.30
N VAL A 305 -3.95 -3.74 2.26
CA VAL A 305 -2.60 -3.19 2.44
C VAL A 305 -2.69 -1.81 3.10
N GLN A 306 -3.55 -0.93 2.58
CA GLN A 306 -3.79 0.40 3.16
C GLN A 306 -4.17 0.31 4.64
N ALA A 307 -5.16 -0.53 4.95
CA ALA A 307 -5.62 -0.73 6.32
C ALA A 307 -4.52 -1.32 7.21
N SER A 308 -3.81 -2.35 6.75
CA SER A 308 -2.76 -3.02 7.54
C SER A 308 -1.62 -2.08 7.91
N VAL A 309 -1.10 -1.31 6.95
CA VAL A 309 -0.03 -0.34 7.20
C VAL A 309 -0.49 0.73 8.19
N SER A 310 -1.66 1.32 7.93
CA SER A 310 -2.20 2.41 8.74
C SER A 310 -2.48 1.97 10.17
N ILE A 311 -3.06 0.78 10.34
CA ILE A 311 -3.33 0.18 11.64
C ILE A 311 -2.04 -0.12 12.39
N ALA A 312 -1.06 -0.76 11.75
CA ALA A 312 0.19 -1.13 12.41
C ALA A 312 0.92 0.10 12.98
N VAL A 313 1.08 1.14 12.17
CA VAL A 313 1.73 2.40 12.60
C VAL A 313 0.89 3.09 13.69
N SER A 314 -0.44 3.14 13.56
CA SER A 314 -1.33 3.72 14.57
C SER A 314 -1.24 3.01 15.92
N GLN A 315 -1.21 1.68 15.92
CA GLN A 315 -1.03 0.88 17.14
C GLN A 315 0.35 1.09 17.76
N PHE A 316 1.41 1.23 16.95
CA PHE A 316 2.75 1.54 17.49
C PHE A 316 2.80 2.89 18.20
N PHE A 317 2.06 3.90 17.73
CA PHE A 317 1.90 5.16 18.46
C PHE A 317 1.03 4.98 19.72
N THR A 318 -0.17 4.43 19.56
CA THR A 318 -1.20 4.36 20.61
C THR A 318 -0.76 3.50 21.80
N LEU A 319 -0.02 2.42 21.53
CA LEU A 319 0.46 1.48 22.54
C LEU A 319 1.92 1.73 22.96
N ASN A 320 2.49 2.88 22.57
CA ASN A 320 3.86 3.29 22.88
C ASN A 320 4.93 2.26 22.47
N GLN A 321 4.74 1.60 21.31
CA GLN A 321 5.67 0.60 20.75
C GLN A 321 6.58 1.18 19.66
N MET A 322 6.51 2.49 19.40
CA MET A 322 7.31 3.17 18.38
C MET A 322 8.83 2.92 18.50
N PRO A 323 9.47 2.98 19.69
CA PRO A 323 10.90 2.70 19.81
C PRO A 323 11.27 1.27 19.40
N LEU A 324 10.46 0.29 19.81
CA LEU A 324 10.66 -1.11 19.49
C LEU A 324 10.50 -1.36 17.98
N ALA A 325 9.44 -0.82 17.38
CA ALA A 325 9.16 -0.94 15.96
C ALA A 325 10.26 -0.28 15.10
N LYS A 326 10.71 0.93 15.46
CA LYS A 326 11.81 1.62 14.77
C LYS A 326 13.12 0.84 14.85
N ALA A 327 13.44 0.26 16.01
CA ALA A 327 14.64 -0.56 16.16
C ALA A 327 14.57 -1.84 15.28
N ALA A 328 13.41 -2.48 15.21
CA ALA A 328 13.20 -3.63 14.32
C ALA A 328 13.30 -3.23 12.84
N ALA A 329 12.71 -2.11 12.44
CA ALA A 329 12.80 -1.58 11.09
C ALA A 329 14.24 -1.27 10.67
N LEU A 330 15.03 -0.65 11.56
CA LEU A 330 16.44 -0.33 11.30
C LEU A 330 17.27 -1.60 11.10
N ARG A 331 17.11 -2.63 11.96
CA ARG A 331 17.80 -3.91 11.79
C ARG A 331 17.43 -4.57 10.47
N ALA A 332 16.15 -4.62 10.14
CA ALA A 332 15.67 -5.19 8.89
C ALA A 332 16.18 -4.45 7.65
N ALA A 333 16.42 -3.13 7.74
CA ALA A 333 16.99 -2.33 6.65
C ALA A 333 18.50 -2.56 6.49
N GLN A 334 19.20 -2.84 7.57
CA GLN A 334 20.63 -3.19 7.56
C GLN A 334 20.86 -4.63 7.09
N ASN A 335 19.98 -5.55 7.46
CA ASN A 335 20.05 -6.96 7.13
C ASN A 335 18.63 -7.51 6.86
N PRO A 336 18.27 -7.81 5.59
CA PRO A 336 16.96 -8.33 5.24
C PRO A 336 16.55 -9.62 5.98
N ALA A 337 17.52 -10.42 6.45
CA ALA A 337 17.24 -11.63 7.24
C ALA A 337 16.55 -11.31 8.59
N ASP A 338 16.71 -10.09 9.10
CA ASP A 338 16.11 -9.64 10.37
C ASP A 338 14.68 -9.11 10.19
N GLY A 339 14.14 -9.13 8.96
CA GLY A 339 12.78 -8.66 8.64
C GLY A 339 11.66 -9.37 9.42
N ALA A 340 11.89 -10.62 9.85
CA ALA A 340 10.90 -11.39 10.61
C ALA A 340 10.48 -10.71 11.92
N ALA A 341 11.39 -9.99 12.58
CA ALA A 341 11.08 -9.30 13.84
C ALA A 341 10.10 -8.14 13.62
N LEU A 342 10.27 -7.34 12.55
CA LEU A 342 9.33 -6.28 12.22
C LEU A 342 7.97 -6.86 11.81
N SER A 343 7.97 -7.92 11.00
CA SER A 343 6.74 -8.61 10.58
C SER A 343 5.94 -9.15 11.77
N ALA A 344 6.60 -9.70 12.79
CA ALA A 344 5.94 -10.16 14.02
C ALA A 344 5.25 -9.02 14.77
N LEU A 345 5.89 -7.85 14.89
CA LEU A 345 5.30 -6.67 15.52
C LEU A 345 4.10 -6.14 14.74
N ILE A 346 4.18 -6.14 13.40
CA ILE A 346 3.06 -5.78 12.53
C ILE A 346 1.89 -6.74 12.76
N LEU A 347 2.14 -8.04 12.73
CA LEU A 347 1.10 -9.06 12.90
C LEU A 347 0.45 -9.00 14.28
N GLU A 348 1.21 -8.69 15.34
CA GLU A 348 0.64 -8.46 16.68
C GLU A 348 -0.26 -7.20 16.72
N ALA A 349 0.12 -6.13 16.03
CA ALA A 349 -0.75 -4.96 15.87
C ALA A 349 -2.06 -5.32 15.12
N LEU A 350 -1.96 -6.14 14.07
CA LEU A 350 -3.12 -6.61 13.31
C LEU A 350 -3.95 -7.64 14.06
N ARG A 351 -3.39 -8.40 15.00
CA ARG A 351 -4.15 -9.26 15.92
C ARG A 351 -5.07 -8.41 16.79
N LEU A 352 -4.57 -7.30 17.32
CA LEU A 352 -5.38 -6.37 18.09
C LEU A 352 -6.38 -5.61 17.19
N GLN A 353 -6.01 -5.22 15.98
CA GLN A 353 -6.93 -4.50 15.09
C GLN A 353 -6.88 -5.12 13.69
N PRO A 354 -7.63 -6.20 13.43
CA PRO A 354 -7.61 -6.81 12.10
C PRO A 354 -8.11 -5.84 11.03
N PRO A 355 -7.52 -5.82 9.82
CA PRO A 355 -7.98 -5.01 8.69
C PRO A 355 -9.42 -5.33 8.28
N ALA A 356 -9.82 -6.60 8.40
CA ALA A 356 -11.19 -7.08 8.20
C ALA A 356 -11.78 -7.52 9.55
N PRO A 357 -12.23 -6.59 10.41
CA PRO A 357 -12.68 -6.90 11.77
C PRO A 357 -14.00 -7.67 11.83
N PHE A 358 -14.77 -7.64 10.74
CA PHE A 358 -16.10 -8.24 10.64
C PHE A 358 -16.24 -9.03 9.35
N LEU A 359 -16.77 -10.25 9.41
CA LEU A 359 -17.09 -11.05 8.22
C LEU A 359 -18.56 -11.51 8.29
N PRO A 360 -19.37 -11.36 7.22
CA PRO A 360 -20.73 -11.90 7.20
C PRO A 360 -20.77 -13.38 6.84
N ARG A 361 -21.75 -14.09 7.40
CA ARG A 361 -22.24 -15.39 6.90
C ARG A 361 -23.76 -15.42 6.90
N ARG A 362 -24.33 -16.22 6.00
CA ARG A 362 -25.73 -16.65 6.08
C ARG A 362 -25.80 -18.04 6.71
N VAL A 363 -26.68 -18.20 7.69
CA VAL A 363 -26.90 -19.49 8.38
C VAL A 363 -27.83 -20.36 7.53
N LEU A 364 -27.45 -21.63 7.33
CA LEU A 364 -28.20 -22.60 6.51
C LEU A 364 -28.98 -23.62 7.35
N LYS A 365 -28.55 -23.88 8.59
CA LYS A 365 -29.20 -24.84 9.50
C LYS A 365 -29.67 -24.17 10.77
N ASP A 366 -30.73 -24.68 11.37
CA ASP A 366 -31.22 -24.18 12.66
C ASP A 366 -30.21 -24.45 13.76
N ASN A 367 -29.90 -23.41 14.51
CA ASN A 367 -29.11 -23.41 15.73
C ASN A 367 -27.75 -24.11 15.61
N PRO A 368 -26.89 -23.71 14.66
CA PRO A 368 -25.66 -24.43 14.35
C PRO A 368 -24.65 -24.42 15.51
N PHE A 369 -24.79 -23.51 16.47
CA PHE A 369 -23.91 -23.37 17.63
C PHE A 369 -24.46 -24.06 18.89
N GLY A 370 -25.62 -24.72 18.82
CA GLY A 370 -26.36 -25.13 20.02
C GLY A 370 -26.99 -23.92 20.74
N ASP A 371 -27.69 -24.19 21.85
CA ASP A 371 -28.26 -23.12 22.67
C ASP A 371 -27.14 -22.41 23.45
N VAL A 372 -26.86 -21.16 23.10
CA VAL A 372 -25.81 -20.34 23.71
C VAL A 372 -26.46 -19.21 24.48
N ASP A 373 -26.49 -19.32 25.82
CA ASP A 373 -27.09 -18.33 26.72
C ASP A 373 -28.59 -18.05 26.41
N GLY A 374 -29.35 -19.09 26.04
CA GLY A 374 -30.76 -18.96 25.70
C GLY A 374 -31.02 -18.38 24.29
N VAL A 375 -29.97 -18.11 23.52
CA VAL A 375 -30.08 -17.55 22.16
C VAL A 375 -30.00 -18.68 21.14
N ARG A 376 -31.12 -18.88 20.42
CA ARG A 376 -31.22 -19.79 19.28
C ARG A 376 -31.06 -19.03 17.97
N VAL A 377 -30.10 -19.42 17.13
CA VAL A 377 -29.88 -18.78 15.82
C VAL A 377 -30.62 -19.55 14.72
N PRO A 378 -31.71 -19.03 14.12
CA PRO A 378 -32.48 -19.77 13.13
C PRO A 378 -31.82 -19.79 11.74
N ALA A 379 -32.13 -20.82 10.96
CA ALA A 379 -31.76 -20.90 9.56
C ALA A 379 -32.26 -19.69 8.77
N GLY A 380 -31.47 -19.24 7.81
CA GLY A 380 -31.73 -18.04 7.00
C GLY A 380 -31.29 -16.73 7.65
N SER A 381 -30.90 -16.74 8.92
CA SER A 381 -30.33 -15.57 9.61
C SER A 381 -28.99 -15.14 9.03
N LEU A 382 -28.63 -13.88 9.26
CA LEU A 382 -27.27 -13.40 9.06
C LEU A 382 -26.52 -13.39 10.39
N VAL A 383 -25.25 -13.78 10.34
CA VAL A 383 -24.31 -13.64 11.46
C VAL A 383 -23.16 -12.73 11.04
N ILE A 384 -22.66 -11.93 11.97
CA ILE A 384 -21.44 -11.13 11.84
C ILE A 384 -20.37 -11.76 12.72
N LEU A 385 -19.28 -12.21 12.10
CA LEU A 385 -18.12 -12.78 12.77
C LEU A 385 -17.20 -11.62 13.19
N ALA A 386 -17.10 -11.32 14.49
CA ALA A 386 -16.15 -10.34 14.99
C ALA A 386 -14.75 -10.96 15.11
N VAL A 387 -14.00 -10.97 14.00
CA VAL A 387 -12.63 -11.49 13.91
C VAL A 387 -11.71 -10.84 14.95
N GLY A 388 -11.90 -9.55 15.23
CA GLY A 388 -11.16 -8.84 16.28
C GLY A 388 -11.38 -9.40 17.69
N ALA A 389 -12.53 -10.02 17.98
CA ALA A 389 -12.74 -10.71 19.25
C ALA A 389 -12.05 -12.08 19.25
N ALA A 390 -12.20 -12.87 18.19
CA ALA A 390 -11.61 -14.21 18.10
C ALA A 390 -10.07 -14.23 18.13
N THR A 391 -9.43 -13.20 17.55
CA THR A 391 -7.97 -13.00 17.59
C THR A 391 -7.44 -12.60 18.98
N ARG A 392 -8.34 -12.34 19.93
CA ARG A 392 -8.06 -12.15 21.35
C ARG A 392 -8.47 -13.35 22.19
N ASP A 393 -8.96 -14.42 21.58
CA ASP A 393 -9.41 -15.64 22.25
C ASP A 393 -8.54 -16.82 21.79
N ASP A 394 -7.23 -16.60 21.75
CA ASP A 394 -6.21 -17.53 21.25
C ASP A 394 -5.61 -18.43 22.34
N GLY A 395 -6.21 -18.43 23.53
CA GLY A 395 -5.74 -19.17 24.71
C GLY A 395 -4.46 -18.62 25.35
N GLN A 396 -3.87 -17.55 24.81
CA GLN A 396 -2.67 -16.93 25.36
C GLN A 396 -3.02 -15.87 26.43
N PRO A 397 -2.16 -15.64 27.44
CA PRO A 397 -2.42 -14.65 28.47
C PRO A 397 -2.43 -13.21 27.90
N HIS A 398 -2.98 -12.27 28.65
CA HIS A 398 -3.09 -10.85 28.28
C HIS A 398 -3.67 -10.61 26.87
N PRO A 399 -4.85 -11.17 26.54
CA PRO A 399 -5.41 -11.14 25.18
C PRO A 399 -5.69 -9.74 24.61
N HIS A 400 -5.86 -8.76 25.48
CA HIS A 400 -6.16 -7.37 25.12
C HIS A 400 -4.92 -6.48 25.05
N GLU A 401 -3.73 -6.99 25.35
CA GLU A 401 -2.48 -6.24 25.39
C GLU A 401 -1.60 -6.57 24.18
N PHE A 402 -0.68 -5.66 23.84
CA PHE A 402 0.30 -5.89 22.78
C PHE A 402 1.45 -6.77 23.28
N ARG A 403 1.68 -7.88 22.59
CA ARG A 403 2.69 -8.88 22.95
C ARG A 403 3.93 -8.71 22.08
N ALA A 404 4.88 -7.89 22.54
CA ALA A 404 6.14 -7.62 21.84
C ALA A 404 7.00 -8.87 21.56
N THR A 405 6.79 -9.96 22.30
CA THR A 405 7.52 -11.23 22.18
C THR A 405 6.73 -12.30 21.44
N ALA A 406 5.60 -11.97 20.81
CA ALA A 406 4.81 -12.93 20.05
C ALA A 406 5.65 -13.53 18.91
N THR A 407 5.78 -14.87 18.92
CA THR A 407 6.56 -15.62 17.92
C THR A 407 5.71 -16.27 16.84
N LYS A 408 4.38 -16.16 16.94
CA LYS A 408 3.41 -16.75 16.01
C LYS A 408 2.33 -15.72 15.67
N ASP A 409 1.91 -15.69 14.42
CA ASP A 409 0.74 -14.94 13.99
C ASP A 409 -0.55 -15.70 14.32
N ASP A 410 -1.66 -14.97 14.51
CA ASP A 410 -2.97 -15.59 14.57
C ASP A 410 -3.51 -15.80 13.14
N PRO A 411 -3.77 -17.05 12.72
CA PRO A 411 -4.22 -17.34 11.36
C PRO A 411 -5.56 -16.68 11.02
N LEU A 412 -6.40 -16.32 12.02
CA LEU A 412 -7.69 -15.66 11.79
C LEU A 412 -7.55 -14.24 11.23
N ILE A 413 -6.39 -13.59 11.35
CA ILE A 413 -6.10 -12.33 10.63
C ILE A 413 -6.29 -12.53 9.13
N PHE A 414 -6.03 -13.74 8.64
CA PHE A 414 -6.14 -14.14 7.24
C PHE A 414 -7.35 -15.05 6.97
N GLY A 415 -8.33 -15.11 7.87
CA GLY A 415 -9.52 -15.96 7.71
C GLY A 415 -9.30 -17.43 8.08
N GLY A 416 -8.18 -17.77 8.71
CA GLY A 416 -7.90 -19.08 9.31
C GLY A 416 -6.73 -19.85 8.69
N ASP A 417 -6.51 -21.06 9.18
CA ASP A 417 -5.39 -21.92 8.78
C ASP A 417 -5.54 -22.49 7.36
N PRO A 418 -4.44 -22.74 6.64
CA PRO A 418 -4.50 -23.41 5.34
C PRO A 418 -5.15 -24.79 5.46
N GLY A 419 -6.03 -25.15 4.52
CA GLY A 419 -6.73 -26.44 4.52
C GLY A 419 -8.22 -26.26 4.79
N ASP A 420 -8.63 -26.37 6.05
CA ASP A 420 -10.05 -26.40 6.46
C ASP A 420 -10.77 -25.05 6.27
N HIS A 421 -10.02 -23.94 6.20
CA HIS A 421 -10.58 -22.61 5.97
C HIS A 421 -10.62 -22.29 4.48
N LEU A 422 -11.78 -22.55 3.88
CA LEU A 422 -12.05 -22.42 2.45
C LEU A 422 -11.60 -21.06 1.89
N HIS A 423 -11.88 -19.97 2.62
CA HIS A 423 -11.60 -18.59 2.19
C HIS A 423 -10.38 -17.94 2.87
N GLN A 424 -9.36 -18.73 3.25
CA GLN A 424 -8.11 -18.14 3.71
C GLN A 424 -7.54 -17.15 2.67
N CYS A 425 -7.18 -15.96 3.14
CA CYS A 425 -6.72 -14.84 2.33
C CYS A 425 -5.45 -15.19 1.51
N LEU A 426 -5.55 -15.08 0.18
CA LEU A 426 -4.40 -15.17 -0.73
C LEU A 426 -3.34 -14.09 -0.46
N GLY A 427 -3.78 -12.95 0.08
CA GLY A 427 -2.93 -11.81 0.41
C GLY A 427 -1.83 -12.11 1.45
N LYS A 428 -1.96 -13.17 2.27
CA LYS A 428 -0.92 -13.55 3.25
C LYS A 428 0.46 -13.68 2.61
N TYR A 429 0.53 -14.20 1.38
CA TYR A 429 1.79 -14.48 0.69
C TYR A 429 2.26 -13.36 -0.24
N ILE A 430 1.35 -12.48 -0.67
CA ILE A 430 1.60 -11.47 -1.71
C ILE A 430 1.64 -10.07 -1.12
N ALA A 431 0.69 -9.74 -0.24
CA ALA A 431 0.49 -8.39 0.28
C ALA A 431 1.33 -8.10 1.54
N MET A 432 1.61 -9.11 2.38
CA MET A 432 2.37 -8.90 3.62
C MET A 432 3.80 -8.37 3.41
N PRO A 433 4.57 -8.83 2.40
CA PRO A 433 5.85 -8.21 2.08
C PRO A 433 5.74 -6.72 1.76
N LEU A 434 4.71 -6.32 1.02
CA LEU A 434 4.44 -4.90 0.73
C LEU A 434 4.08 -4.13 2.01
N VAL A 435 3.21 -4.68 2.87
CA VAL A 435 2.87 -4.07 4.17
C VAL A 435 4.15 -3.85 4.99
N ALA A 436 5.00 -4.88 5.11
CA ALA A 436 6.25 -4.78 5.84
C ALA A 436 7.20 -3.74 5.24
N GLN A 437 7.31 -3.68 3.91
CA GLN A 437 8.12 -2.68 3.21
C GLN A 437 7.64 -1.25 3.50
N VAL A 438 6.34 -0.98 3.34
CA VAL A 438 5.79 0.37 3.56
C VAL A 438 5.95 0.76 5.04
N VAL A 439 5.62 -0.13 5.98
CA VAL A 439 5.80 0.12 7.42
C VAL A 439 7.26 0.39 7.76
N GLN A 440 8.20 -0.42 7.26
CA GLN A 440 9.63 -0.22 7.49
C GLN A 440 10.07 1.17 7.04
N GLN A 441 9.76 1.55 5.80
CA GLN A 441 10.18 2.82 5.23
C GLN A 441 9.58 4.01 5.98
N VAL A 442 8.29 3.93 6.34
CA VAL A 442 7.62 4.97 7.14
C VAL A 442 8.25 5.11 8.53
N LEU A 443 8.53 4.00 9.23
CA LEU A 443 9.17 4.02 10.55
C LEU A 443 10.58 4.62 10.51
N LEU A 444 11.28 4.50 9.38
CA LEU A 444 12.60 5.06 9.15
C LEU A 444 12.58 6.54 8.74
N LEU A 445 11.40 7.14 8.51
CA LEU A 445 11.32 8.57 8.26
C LEU A 445 11.85 9.35 9.47
N PRO A 446 12.82 10.26 9.27
CA PRO A 446 13.45 11.01 10.35
C PRO A 446 12.39 11.86 11.07
N GLY A 447 12.39 11.83 12.40
CA GLY A 447 11.42 12.60 13.20
C GLY A 447 9.95 12.29 12.92
N LEU A 448 9.61 11.08 12.43
CA LEU A 448 8.22 10.63 12.27
C LEU A 448 7.42 10.86 13.57
N ALA A 449 6.30 11.57 13.46
CA ALA A 449 5.36 11.87 14.52
C ALA A 449 3.92 12.00 13.99
N GLN A 450 2.94 11.93 14.88
CA GLN A 450 1.56 12.30 14.54
C GLN A 450 1.45 13.81 14.34
N THR A 451 0.58 14.26 13.44
CA THR A 451 0.16 15.67 13.40
C THR A 451 -0.76 15.95 14.57
N LEU A 452 -0.90 17.24 14.92
CA LEU A 452 -1.78 17.69 16.00
C LEU A 452 -2.98 18.44 15.40
N ASP A 453 -4.14 18.29 16.02
CA ASP A 453 -5.30 19.15 15.75
C ASP A 453 -4.93 20.59 16.17
N PRO A 454 -5.06 21.59 15.26
CA PRO A 454 -4.65 22.97 15.57
C PRO A 454 -5.55 23.66 16.60
N THR A 455 -6.76 23.14 16.83
CA THR A 455 -7.76 23.68 17.76
C THR A 455 -7.62 23.04 19.14
N THR A 456 -7.49 21.71 19.21
CA THR A 456 -7.45 21.00 20.51
C THR A 456 -6.03 20.70 20.98
N GLY A 457 -5.05 20.66 20.08
CA GLY A 457 -3.69 20.22 20.36
C GLY A 457 -3.53 18.70 20.49
N ASP A 458 -4.62 17.94 20.32
CA ASP A 458 -4.58 16.48 20.41
C ASP A 458 -3.92 15.86 19.18
N ALA A 459 -3.26 14.71 19.35
CA ALA A 459 -2.72 13.96 18.23
C ALA A 459 -3.85 13.46 17.32
N ASN A 460 -3.73 13.75 16.02
CA ASN A 460 -4.64 13.22 15.01
C ASN A 460 -4.54 11.69 14.98
N ARG A 461 -5.71 11.05 14.97
CA ARG A 461 -5.84 9.59 14.99
C ARG A 461 -6.12 9.07 13.58
N LEU A 462 -5.88 7.77 13.39
CA LEU A 462 -6.33 7.05 12.20
C LEU A 462 -7.85 7.20 12.05
N GLN A 463 -8.29 7.77 10.94
CA GLN A 463 -9.69 7.92 10.60
C GLN A 463 -10.20 6.66 9.89
N LYS A 464 -11.32 6.14 10.38
CA LYS A 464 -11.98 4.98 9.80
C LYS A 464 -13.46 5.26 9.52
N HIS A 465 -13.90 4.92 8.32
CA HIS A 465 -15.32 4.86 8.01
C HIS A 465 -15.91 3.57 8.59
N TRP A 466 -16.95 3.70 9.42
CA TRP A 466 -17.67 2.60 10.07
C TRP A 466 -16.77 1.63 10.87
N GLY A 467 -15.65 2.12 11.39
CA GLY A 467 -14.65 1.31 12.11
C GLY A 467 -13.89 0.30 11.25
N PHE A 468 -14.08 0.32 9.93
CA PHE A 468 -13.54 -0.65 8.98
C PHE A 468 -12.55 0.01 8.01
N ASN A 469 -13.03 0.94 7.18
CA ASN A 469 -12.28 1.48 6.05
C ASN A 469 -11.38 2.65 6.46
N CYS A 470 -10.05 2.49 6.36
CA CYS A 470 -9.09 3.53 6.71
C CYS A 470 -9.06 4.63 5.64
N SER A 471 -9.52 5.84 5.99
CA SER A 471 -9.66 6.94 5.03
C SER A 471 -8.53 7.96 5.08
N SER A 472 -7.94 8.17 6.25
CA SER A 472 -6.90 9.17 6.46
C SER A 472 -6.10 8.86 7.72
N TYR A 473 -4.79 9.06 7.66
CA TYR A 473 -3.96 9.12 8.86
C TYR A 473 -2.84 10.14 8.67
N PRO A 474 -3.08 11.40 9.05
CA PRO A 474 -2.12 12.47 8.82
C PRO A 474 -0.94 12.32 9.80
N LEU A 475 0.25 12.22 9.25
CA LEU A 475 1.51 12.14 9.95
C LEU A 475 2.43 13.26 9.47
N GLN A 476 3.47 13.51 10.25
CA GLN A 476 4.54 14.41 9.88
C GLN A 476 5.88 13.72 10.07
N TYR A 477 6.87 14.15 9.29
CA TYR A 477 8.24 13.76 9.49
C TYR A 477 9.15 14.97 9.29
N THR A 478 10.38 14.87 9.78
CA THR A 478 11.40 15.87 9.49
C THR A 478 11.82 15.72 8.04
N VAL A 479 11.21 16.50 7.15
CA VAL A 479 11.88 16.75 5.87
C VAL A 479 13.18 17.45 6.23
N ASP A 480 14.31 16.96 5.72
CA ASP A 480 15.57 17.68 5.82
C ASP A 480 15.54 18.88 4.85
N LYS A 481 14.54 19.75 5.01
CA LYS A 481 14.49 21.10 4.44
C LYS A 481 15.41 22.05 5.20
N ARG A 482 16.20 21.55 6.16
CA ARG A 482 17.13 22.40 6.90
C ARG A 482 18.11 23.04 5.95
N VAL A 483 18.44 22.38 4.83
CA VAL A 483 19.28 22.92 3.77
C VAL A 483 18.54 22.87 2.43
N ILE A 484 18.05 24.01 1.93
CA ILE A 484 17.60 24.20 0.54
C ILE A 484 18.77 23.92 -0.43
N GLN A 485 19.99 24.09 0.08
CA GLN A 485 21.24 23.88 -0.63
C GLN A 485 21.67 22.41 -0.53
N GLN A 486 22.11 21.86 -1.66
CA GLN A 486 22.69 20.53 -1.77
C GLN A 486 24.12 20.64 -2.29
N SER A 487 24.97 19.69 -1.90
CA SER A 487 26.31 19.55 -2.49
C SER A 487 26.31 18.44 -3.54
N LEU A 488 26.97 18.69 -4.66
CA LEU A 488 27.29 17.72 -5.69
C LEU A 488 28.81 17.59 -5.78
N ASN A 489 29.34 16.36 -5.71
CA ASN A 489 30.77 16.10 -5.87
C ASN A 489 30.94 14.97 -6.89
N VAL A 490 31.00 15.32 -8.18
CA VAL A 490 31.10 14.35 -9.27
C VAL A 490 32.56 14.03 -9.50
N VAL A 491 32.96 12.78 -9.28
CA VAL A 491 34.34 12.32 -9.47
C VAL A 491 34.39 11.35 -10.65
N MET A 492 35.14 11.71 -11.70
CA MET A 492 35.24 10.94 -12.93
C MET A 492 36.69 10.71 -13.34
N GLU A 493 36.97 9.56 -13.94
CA GLU A 493 38.31 9.17 -14.37
C GLU A 493 38.63 9.78 -15.74
N ILE A 494 39.87 10.22 -15.92
CA ILE A 494 40.34 10.84 -17.17
C ILE A 494 40.91 9.76 -18.09
N LYS A 495 40.62 9.87 -19.40
CA LYS A 495 41.09 8.92 -20.42
C LYS A 495 42.60 8.82 -20.50
N LYS A 496 43.09 7.67 -20.98
CA LYS A 496 44.49 7.47 -21.35
C LYS A 496 44.71 7.79 -22.84
N PRO A 497 45.87 8.38 -23.22
CA PRO A 497 47.04 8.73 -22.40
C PRO A 497 46.80 9.96 -21.51
N LEU A 498 47.13 9.83 -20.23
CA LEU A 498 46.67 10.78 -19.21
C LEU A 498 47.14 12.23 -19.45
N ALA A 499 48.42 12.41 -19.79
CA ALA A 499 48.98 13.73 -20.01
C ALA A 499 48.28 14.50 -21.15
N VAL A 500 47.78 13.80 -22.17
CA VAL A 500 47.08 14.42 -23.29
C VAL A 500 45.70 14.89 -22.87
N HIS A 501 44.93 14.01 -22.23
CA HIS A 501 43.54 14.29 -21.86
C HIS A 501 43.43 15.25 -20.68
N ALA A 502 44.31 15.15 -19.69
CA ALA A 502 44.34 16.10 -18.57
C ALA A 502 44.68 17.52 -19.07
N GLU A 503 45.63 17.66 -19.99
CA GLU A 503 45.98 18.97 -20.55
C GLU A 503 44.85 19.55 -21.40
N ALA A 504 44.18 18.72 -22.20
CA ALA A 504 43.03 19.16 -22.98
C ALA A 504 41.87 19.61 -22.08
N LEU A 505 41.58 18.88 -21.00
CA LEU A 505 40.57 19.28 -20.00
C LEU A 505 40.93 20.61 -19.33
N LYS A 506 42.19 20.83 -18.95
CA LYS A 506 42.64 22.11 -18.38
C LYS A 506 42.38 23.26 -19.34
N GLN A 507 42.68 23.08 -20.64
CA GLN A 507 42.42 24.10 -21.65
C GLN A 507 40.92 24.37 -21.81
N ILE A 508 40.10 23.32 -21.95
CA ILE A 508 38.64 23.45 -22.07
C ILE A 508 38.06 24.20 -20.86
N ILE A 509 38.49 23.85 -19.64
CA ILE A 509 38.02 24.51 -18.42
C ILE A 509 38.45 25.97 -18.38
N VAL A 510 39.70 26.30 -18.71
CA VAL A 510 40.20 27.69 -18.74
C VAL A 510 39.42 28.55 -19.73
N TYR A 511 39.16 28.05 -20.94
CA TYR A 511 38.39 28.79 -21.95
C TYR A 511 36.88 28.80 -21.65
N GLY A 512 36.36 27.76 -21.01
CA GLY A 512 34.95 27.60 -20.66
C GLY A 512 34.54 28.35 -19.40
N ALA A 513 35.45 28.57 -18.45
CA ALA A 513 35.16 29.13 -17.13
C ALA A 513 34.36 30.45 -17.16
N PRO A 514 34.68 31.46 -18.00
CA PRO A 514 33.89 32.70 -18.04
C PRO A 514 32.44 32.48 -18.49
N ARG A 515 32.21 31.52 -19.40
CA ARG A 515 30.85 31.17 -19.86
C ARG A 515 30.09 30.38 -18.80
N ILE A 516 30.75 29.46 -18.11
CA ILE A 516 30.17 28.71 -17.00
C ILE A 516 29.74 29.68 -15.90
N GLU A 517 30.64 30.53 -15.44
CA GLU A 517 30.39 31.49 -14.36
C GLU A 517 29.19 32.39 -14.68
N LEU A 518 29.14 32.93 -15.90
CA LEU A 518 28.00 33.74 -16.35
C LEU A 518 26.66 32.97 -16.26
N ARG A 519 26.64 31.71 -16.69
CA ARG A 519 25.43 30.88 -16.68
C ARG A 519 25.02 30.49 -15.26
N LEU A 520 25.98 30.16 -14.39
CA LEU A 520 25.73 29.86 -12.98
C LEU A 520 25.12 31.07 -12.25
N GLN A 521 25.64 32.28 -12.52
CA GLN A 521 25.08 33.51 -11.96
C GLN A 521 23.66 33.80 -12.48
N GLN A 522 23.38 33.56 -13.76
CA GLN A 522 22.05 33.72 -14.36
C GLN A 522 21.03 32.72 -13.83
N ALA A 523 21.46 31.50 -13.54
CA ALA A 523 20.61 30.41 -13.04
C ALA A 523 19.97 30.75 -11.69
N ARG A 524 20.63 31.56 -10.85
CA ARG A 524 20.14 32.00 -9.51
C ARG A 524 19.74 30.87 -8.57
N HIS A 525 20.31 29.69 -8.76
CA HIS A 525 20.13 28.53 -7.89
C HIS A 525 21.45 27.77 -7.69
N VAL A 526 22.61 28.37 -8.00
CA VAL A 526 23.94 27.80 -7.73
C VAL A 526 24.75 28.76 -6.88
N HIS A 527 25.23 28.29 -5.72
CA HIS A 527 26.06 29.06 -4.80
C HIS A 527 27.51 29.06 -5.27
N PHE A 528 28.06 27.88 -5.57
CA PHE A 528 29.45 27.70 -5.98
C PHE A 528 29.54 26.55 -6.98
N ALA A 529 30.44 26.65 -7.94
CA ALA A 529 30.86 25.52 -8.76
C ALA A 529 32.33 25.67 -9.17
N PHE A 530 33.11 24.59 -9.07
CA PHE A 530 34.51 24.59 -9.49
C PHE A 530 34.98 23.19 -9.87
N PHE A 531 36.03 23.15 -10.67
CA PHE A 531 36.70 21.92 -11.07
C PHE A 531 38.00 21.73 -10.28
N GLU A 532 38.31 20.48 -9.94
CA GLU A 532 39.55 20.08 -9.28
C GLU A 532 40.13 18.83 -9.96
N PHE A 533 41.46 18.77 -10.09
CA PHE A 533 42.17 17.57 -10.53
C PHE A 533 42.74 16.84 -9.33
N LEU A 534 42.45 15.54 -9.21
CA LEU A 534 42.92 14.69 -8.11
C LEU A 534 43.86 13.59 -8.61
N GLU A 535 44.59 12.99 -7.66
CA GLU A 535 45.42 11.79 -7.88
C GLU A 535 46.37 11.93 -9.08
N ASN A 536 47.21 12.98 -9.05
CA ASN A 536 48.15 13.31 -10.13
C ASN A 536 47.47 13.43 -11.50
N ASP A 537 46.43 14.26 -11.54
CA ASP A 537 45.60 14.52 -12.72
C ASP A 537 44.88 13.30 -13.30
N SER A 538 44.75 12.19 -12.57
CA SER A 538 44.03 11.00 -13.08
C SER A 538 42.51 11.11 -12.98
N LYS A 539 42.00 12.04 -12.18
CA LYS A 539 40.57 12.26 -11.95
C LYS A 539 40.22 13.73 -12.06
N LEU A 540 39.08 14.01 -12.71
CA LEU A 540 38.45 15.33 -12.70
C LEU A 540 37.27 15.31 -11.73
N VAL A 541 37.20 16.33 -10.90
CA VAL A 541 36.11 16.52 -9.95
C VAL A 541 35.35 17.81 -10.28
N LEU A 542 34.03 17.73 -10.31
CA LEU A 542 33.15 18.89 -10.30
C LEU A 542 32.50 18.99 -8.92
N HIS A 543 32.79 20.07 -8.21
CA HIS A 543 32.12 20.45 -6.98
C HIS A 543 31.07 21.49 -7.29
N THR A 544 29.82 21.27 -6.87
CA THR A 544 28.80 22.32 -6.90
C THR A 544 27.99 22.35 -5.60
N ILE A 545 27.52 23.55 -5.25
CA ILE A 545 26.52 23.75 -4.20
C ILE A 545 25.34 24.48 -4.86
N PHE A 546 24.15 23.90 -4.81
CA PHE A 546 23.00 24.39 -5.56
C PHE A 546 21.70 24.28 -4.75
N ASP A 547 20.69 25.07 -5.12
CA ASP A 547 19.37 25.04 -4.50
C ASP A 547 18.43 24.07 -5.21
N GLY A 548 17.55 23.44 -4.43
CA GLY A 548 16.40 22.73 -4.98
C GLY A 548 16.68 21.27 -5.31
N ASP A 549 15.92 20.71 -6.25
CA ASP A 549 15.94 19.29 -6.57
C ASP A 549 17.13 18.91 -7.48
N PHE A 550 17.72 17.73 -7.24
CA PHE A 550 18.91 17.27 -7.97
C PHE A 550 18.62 17.02 -9.45
N ASP A 551 17.50 16.37 -9.81
CA ASP A 551 17.21 16.02 -11.20
C ASP A 551 16.92 17.30 -12.00
N ALA A 552 16.10 18.19 -11.44
CA ALA A 552 15.81 19.49 -12.05
C ALA A 552 17.07 20.35 -12.24
N TYR A 553 18.00 20.32 -11.28
CA TYR A 553 19.28 20.99 -11.37
C TYR A 553 20.12 20.44 -12.53
N ILE A 554 20.35 19.12 -12.59
CA ILE A 554 21.20 18.52 -13.62
C ILE A 554 20.59 18.68 -15.02
N GLU A 555 19.28 18.50 -15.16
CA GLU A 555 18.56 18.71 -16.42
C GLU A 555 18.71 20.15 -16.93
N HIS A 556 18.64 21.14 -16.05
CA HIS A 556 18.87 22.54 -16.40
C HIS A 556 20.26 22.76 -17.04
N PHE A 557 21.29 22.13 -16.48
CA PHE A 557 22.67 22.27 -16.98
C PHE A 557 22.93 21.50 -18.28
N ALA A 558 22.29 20.34 -18.46
CA ALA A 558 22.32 19.62 -19.73
C ALA A 558 21.83 20.52 -20.88
N LEU A 559 20.75 21.26 -20.64
CA LEU A 559 20.13 22.13 -21.66
C LEU A 559 20.90 23.45 -21.87
N GLN A 560 21.40 24.07 -20.80
CA GLN A 560 22.00 25.41 -20.88
C GLN A 560 23.50 25.41 -21.18
N ILE A 561 24.22 24.36 -20.77
CA ILE A 561 25.69 24.24 -20.86
C ILE A 561 26.13 22.94 -21.56
N GLY A 562 25.19 22.18 -22.14
CA GLY A 562 25.43 20.90 -22.83
C GLY A 562 26.68 20.86 -23.72
N PRO A 563 26.87 21.80 -24.67
CA PRO A 563 28.03 21.79 -25.57
C PRO A 563 29.39 21.82 -24.87
N LEU A 564 29.48 22.41 -23.67
CA LEU A 564 30.73 22.40 -22.91
C LEU A 564 30.93 21.07 -22.18
N PHE A 565 29.87 20.51 -21.62
CA PHE A 565 29.93 19.16 -21.04
C PHE A 565 30.31 18.12 -22.10
N ASP A 566 29.79 18.25 -23.32
CA ASP A 566 30.16 17.39 -24.44
C ASP A 566 31.68 17.42 -24.68
N LEU A 567 32.29 18.62 -24.72
CA LEU A 567 33.74 18.77 -24.86
C LEU A 567 34.53 18.16 -23.70
N LEU A 568 34.06 18.32 -22.46
CA LEU A 568 34.70 17.70 -21.30
C LEU A 568 34.62 16.17 -21.39
N PHE A 569 33.48 15.63 -21.78
CA PHE A 569 33.22 14.20 -21.85
C PHE A 569 33.99 13.47 -22.96
N GLU A 570 34.49 14.18 -23.97
CA GLU A 570 35.45 13.61 -24.94
C GLU A 570 36.73 13.08 -24.27
N HIS A 571 37.07 13.57 -23.07
CA HIS A 571 38.30 13.22 -22.34
C HIS A 571 38.07 12.44 -21.05
N ILE A 572 36.82 12.04 -20.76
CA ILE A 572 36.42 11.32 -19.55
C ILE A 572 36.10 9.86 -19.87
N GLU A 573 36.62 8.93 -19.06
CA GLU A 573 36.26 7.51 -19.15
C GLU A 573 34.81 7.29 -18.71
N HIS A 574 34.11 6.36 -19.37
CA HIS A 574 32.71 6.03 -19.07
C HIS A 574 31.75 7.24 -19.12
N ALA A 575 32.03 8.20 -20.00
CA ALA A 575 31.16 9.34 -20.24
C ALA A 575 29.73 8.94 -20.68
N PRO A 576 28.71 9.76 -20.36
CA PRO A 576 27.35 9.56 -20.86
C PRO A 576 27.26 9.71 -22.39
N PRO A 577 26.17 9.23 -23.02
CA PRO A 577 25.91 9.49 -24.43
C PRO A 577 25.89 10.99 -24.74
N LEU A 578 26.56 11.37 -25.84
CA LEU A 578 26.65 12.75 -26.31
C LEU A 578 25.81 12.93 -27.59
N PRO A 579 25.20 14.10 -27.84
CA PRO A 579 25.21 15.30 -26.99
C PRO A 579 24.33 15.16 -25.74
N VAL A 580 24.81 15.61 -24.57
CA VAL A 580 24.06 15.43 -23.30
C VAL A 580 22.69 16.10 -23.28
N ALA A 581 22.48 17.14 -24.10
CA ALA A 581 21.19 17.81 -24.25
C ALA A 581 20.12 16.94 -24.94
N GLU A 582 20.52 15.94 -25.74
CA GLU A 582 19.62 14.99 -26.39
C GLU A 582 19.37 13.73 -25.53
N PHE A 583 20.24 13.47 -24.55
CA PHE A 583 20.18 12.32 -23.62
C PHE A 583 20.19 12.77 -22.14
N PRO A 584 19.24 13.63 -21.70
CA PRO A 584 19.28 14.24 -20.37
C PRO A 584 19.13 13.22 -19.24
N LYS A 585 18.38 12.12 -19.45
CA LYS A 585 18.18 11.09 -18.42
C LYS A 585 19.46 10.30 -18.18
N GLU A 586 20.11 9.85 -19.25
CA GLU A 586 21.38 9.13 -19.21
C GLU A 586 22.49 10.00 -18.62
N PHE A 587 22.47 11.31 -18.91
CA PHE A 587 23.35 12.28 -18.27
C PHE A 587 23.10 12.38 -16.76
N ILE A 588 21.84 12.52 -16.31
CA ILE A 588 21.49 12.54 -14.87
C ILE A 588 21.98 11.27 -14.18
N ASP A 589 21.75 10.10 -14.76
CA ASP A 589 22.16 8.83 -14.17
C ASP A 589 23.67 8.68 -14.10
N ALA A 590 24.42 9.14 -15.12
CA ALA A 590 25.87 9.18 -15.07
C ALA A 590 26.39 10.11 -13.97
N ILE A 591 25.86 11.33 -13.86
CA ILE A 591 26.22 12.26 -12.78
C ILE A 591 25.90 11.65 -11.41
N ARG A 592 24.74 11.00 -11.26
CA ARG A 592 24.32 10.35 -10.00
C ARG A 592 25.26 9.20 -9.62
N LEU A 593 25.68 8.38 -10.59
CA LEU A 593 26.62 7.27 -10.39
C LEU A 593 27.99 7.77 -9.89
N HIS A 594 28.45 8.89 -10.44
CA HIS A 594 29.76 9.48 -10.13
C HIS A 594 29.74 10.46 -8.94
N ASN A 595 28.56 10.84 -8.45
CA ASN A 595 28.40 11.71 -7.29
C ASN A 595 28.86 11.02 -5.99
N LYS A 596 29.68 11.71 -5.20
CA LYS A 596 30.16 11.27 -3.89
C LYS A 596 29.56 12.13 -2.78
N ALA A 597 29.00 11.46 -1.77
CA ALA A 597 28.49 12.14 -0.59
C ALA A 597 29.65 12.81 0.19
N PRO A 598 29.40 13.95 0.86
CA PRO A 598 30.39 14.57 1.74
C PRO A 598 30.92 13.62 2.82
N ALA A 599 32.17 13.83 3.24
CA ALA A 599 32.80 13.04 4.30
C ALA A 599 31.96 13.07 5.59
N GLY A 600 31.62 11.90 6.12
CA GLY A 600 30.76 11.77 7.30
C GLY A 600 29.33 12.30 7.12
N ARG A 601 28.89 12.60 5.89
CA ARG A 601 27.62 13.28 5.57
C ARG A 601 27.49 14.66 6.20
N TYR A 602 28.61 15.30 6.56
CA TYR A 602 28.61 16.66 7.07
C TYR A 602 28.64 17.66 5.91
N PHE A 603 27.60 18.48 5.83
CA PHE A 603 27.54 19.64 4.95
C PHE A 603 27.22 20.88 5.78
N TYR A 604 28.07 21.90 5.69
CA TYR A 604 27.86 23.16 6.39
C TYR A 604 27.27 24.19 5.42
N SER A 605 26.21 24.86 5.85
CA SER A 605 25.67 26.04 5.17
C SER A 605 25.30 27.09 6.21
N ALA A 606 25.79 28.32 6.00
CA ALA A 606 25.52 29.45 6.89
C ALA A 606 24.06 29.95 6.78
N TYR A 607 23.42 29.75 5.63
CA TYR A 607 22.03 30.16 5.36
C TYR A 607 21.23 28.99 4.78
N PRO A 608 21.04 27.93 5.57
CA PRO A 608 20.62 26.66 5.00
C PRO A 608 19.13 26.73 4.57
N LEU A 609 18.36 27.73 5.04
CA LEU A 609 16.97 27.98 4.63
C LEU A 609 16.80 29.06 3.53
N ARG A 610 17.88 29.53 2.90
CA ARG A 610 17.81 30.59 1.89
C ARG A 610 18.38 30.10 0.55
N THR A 611 17.63 30.38 -0.51
CA THR A 611 18.12 30.22 -1.89
C THR A 611 19.14 31.30 -2.24
N VAL A 612 19.93 31.10 -3.29
CA VAL A 612 20.76 32.14 -3.91
C VAL A 612 19.89 33.35 -4.28
N ALA A 613 18.69 33.11 -4.81
CA ALA A 613 17.75 34.19 -5.12
C ALA A 613 17.38 35.02 -3.89
N ASP A 614 17.15 34.39 -2.73
CA ASP A 614 16.88 35.09 -1.46
C ASP A 614 18.10 35.88 -0.97
N ILE A 615 19.30 35.30 -1.09
CA ILE A 615 20.54 35.92 -0.62
C ILE A 615 20.88 37.16 -1.46
N VAL A 616 20.83 37.05 -2.79
CA VAL A 616 21.18 38.12 -3.72
C VAL A 616 20.13 39.23 -3.77
N SER A 617 18.88 38.95 -3.38
CA SER A 617 17.81 39.95 -3.29
C SER A 617 17.73 40.68 -1.94
N SER A 618 18.52 40.28 -0.94
CA SER A 618 18.51 40.89 0.39
C SER A 618 19.06 42.33 0.35
N PRO A 619 18.36 43.31 0.96
CA PRO A 619 18.82 44.70 1.02
C PRO A 619 20.14 44.90 1.78
N GLU A 620 20.53 43.95 2.65
CA GLU A 620 21.74 44.03 3.47
C GLU A 620 23.03 43.60 2.73
N VAL A 621 22.92 43.06 1.51
CA VAL A 621 24.06 42.53 0.72
C VAL A 621 24.39 43.41 -0.50
N ARG A 622 23.75 44.58 -0.64
CA ARG A 622 24.06 45.56 -1.70
C ARG A 622 25.00 46.68 -1.25
#